data_AF-L9KKH6-F1
#
_entry.id   AF-L9KKH6-F1
#
_cell.length_a   1.000
_cell.length_b   1.000
_cell.length_c   1.000
_cell.angle_alpha   90.00
_cell.angle_beta   90.00
_cell.angle_gamma   90.00
#
_symmetry.space_group_name_H-M   'P 1'
#
loop_
_entity.id
_entity.type
_entity.pdbx_description
1 polymer ?
#
loop_
_entity_poly.entity_id
_entity_poly.type
_entity_poly.pdbx_seq_one_letter_code
_entity_poly.pdbx_strand_id
1 'polypeptide(L)'
;PPIQGYAFKPPPRPDFGTSGRTIKLQANFFEMDIPKIDIYHYELDIKPEKCPRRVNREIVEHMVQHFKTQIFGDRKPVFDGRKNLYTAMPLPIGRDKPHVPGLRCACSRSLLPPSAVWLSPMPFGQSGLQVELEVTLPGEGKDRIFKVSIKWVSCVSLQALHDALSGRLPSVPFETIQALDVVMRHLPSMRYTPVGRSFFTASEGCSNPLGGGREVWFGFHQSVRPSLWKMMLNIDVSATAFYKAQPVIEFVCEVLDFKSIEEQQKPLTDSQRVKFTKEIKGLKVEITHCGQMKRKYRVCNVTRRPASHQTFPLQQESGQTVECTVAQYFKDRHKLVLRYPHLPCLQVGQEQKHTYLPLEASELQALVAGWDDEGEDWVRSPGTGHLVPGNTLPLIHFLFSVRANRWTAR
;
A
#
# COMPACT_ATOMS: atom_id res chain seq x y z
N PRO A 1 41.56 -18.47 10.21
CA PRO A 1 40.22 -19.04 10.45
C PRO A 1 39.15 -17.94 10.46
N PRO A 2 38.08 -18.02 9.65
CA PRO A 2 37.00 -17.06 9.76
C PRO A 2 36.35 -17.23 11.14
N ILE A 3 36.18 -16.11 11.84
CA ILE A 3 35.58 -16.03 13.18
C ILE A 3 34.18 -16.63 13.07
N GLN A 4 33.97 -17.78 13.71
CA GLN A 4 32.63 -18.35 13.89
C GLN A 4 31.79 -17.31 14.61
N GLY A 5 30.88 -16.66 13.88
CA GLY A 5 29.91 -15.74 14.47
C GLY A 5 29.14 -16.48 15.54
N TYR A 6 29.22 -16.01 16.79
CA TYR A 6 28.43 -16.53 17.88
C TYR A 6 26.95 -16.43 17.50
N ALA A 7 26.33 -17.56 17.19
CA ALA A 7 24.90 -17.64 16.94
C ALA A 7 24.18 -17.60 18.30
N PHE A 8 23.80 -16.40 18.73
CA PHE A 8 22.98 -16.22 19.92
C PHE A 8 21.60 -16.85 19.68
N LYS A 9 21.35 -18.00 20.30
CA LYS A 9 20.02 -18.63 20.34
C LYS A 9 19.33 -18.24 21.65
N PRO A 10 18.08 -17.74 21.61
CA PRO A 10 17.30 -17.57 22.83
C PRO A 10 17.21 -18.88 23.62
N PRO A 11 17.22 -18.84 24.96
CA PRO A 11 17.09 -20.04 25.76
C PRO A 11 15.72 -20.69 25.54
N PRO A 12 15.61 -22.03 25.59
CA PRO A 12 14.32 -22.70 25.60
C PRO A 12 13.52 -22.32 26.86
N ARG A 13 12.20 -22.43 26.79
CA ARG A 13 11.33 -22.28 27.97
C ARG A 13 11.74 -23.33 29.01
N PRO A 14 12.10 -22.94 30.25
CA PRO A 14 12.53 -23.90 31.27
C PRO A 14 11.36 -24.77 31.76
N ASP A 15 10.19 -24.16 31.98
CA ASP A 15 8.98 -24.81 32.48
C ASP A 15 7.73 -23.95 32.23
N PHE A 16 6.57 -24.41 32.73
CA PHE A 16 5.33 -23.64 32.80
C PHE A 16 5.05 -23.27 34.26
N GLY A 17 4.69 -22.00 34.52
CA GLY A 17 4.39 -21.53 35.87
C GLY A 17 3.15 -22.20 36.47
N THR A 18 3.24 -22.58 37.75
CA THR A 18 2.18 -23.29 38.50
C THR A 18 1.55 -22.45 39.62
N SER A 19 2.09 -21.26 39.88
CA SER A 19 1.58 -20.35 40.91
C SER A 19 0.30 -19.64 40.47
N GLY A 20 -0.60 -19.38 41.44
CA GLY A 20 -1.84 -18.66 41.22
C GLY A 20 -3.06 -19.57 40.99
N ARG A 21 -4.24 -18.96 40.92
CA ARG A 21 -5.50 -19.67 40.65
C ARG A 21 -5.75 -19.70 39.15
N THR A 22 -6.27 -20.81 38.64
CA THR A 22 -6.64 -20.94 37.21
C THR A 22 -7.80 -20.02 36.86
N ILE A 23 -7.71 -19.32 35.73
CA ILE A 23 -8.76 -18.46 35.19
C ILE A 23 -9.01 -18.81 33.72
N LYS A 24 -10.28 -18.83 33.31
CA LYS A 24 -10.66 -19.00 31.90
C LYS A 24 -10.52 -17.67 31.18
N LEU A 25 -9.78 -17.66 30.08
CA LEU A 25 -9.53 -16.47 29.26
C LEU A 25 -9.93 -16.73 27.81
N GLN A 26 -10.28 -15.65 27.12
CA GLN A 26 -10.33 -15.62 25.66
C GLN A 26 -9.24 -14.67 25.19
N ALA A 27 -8.50 -15.10 24.17
CA ALA A 27 -7.53 -14.27 23.47
C ALA A 27 -8.06 -13.96 22.07
N ASN A 28 -7.67 -12.80 21.52
CA ASN A 28 -7.96 -12.39 20.16
C ASN A 28 -7.07 -13.12 19.12
N PHE A 29 -6.77 -14.39 19.40
CA PHE A 29 -5.95 -15.28 18.59
C PHE A 29 -6.87 -16.38 18.03
N PHE A 30 -6.98 -16.43 16.71
CA PHE A 30 -7.86 -17.35 16.00
C PHE A 30 -7.01 -18.49 15.42
N GLU A 31 -7.43 -19.73 15.65
CA GLU A 31 -6.70 -20.91 15.14
C GLU A 31 -6.70 -20.94 13.60
N MET A 32 -5.57 -21.32 13.02
CA MET A 32 -5.43 -21.54 11.58
C MET A 32 -5.15 -23.00 11.28
N ASP A 33 -5.97 -23.60 10.42
CA ASP A 33 -5.72 -24.95 9.91
C ASP A 33 -4.92 -24.87 8.60
N ILE A 34 -3.66 -25.30 8.67
CA ILE A 34 -2.69 -25.20 7.56
C ILE A 34 -2.51 -26.56 6.90
N PRO A 35 -2.65 -26.68 5.56
CA PRO A 35 -2.44 -27.94 4.87
C PRO A 35 -0.97 -28.39 4.90
N LYS A 36 -0.73 -29.70 4.87
CA LYS A 36 0.61 -30.31 4.83
C LYS A 36 1.07 -30.50 3.39
N ILE A 37 1.20 -29.39 2.67
CA ILE A 37 1.63 -29.34 1.27
C ILE A 37 2.86 -28.45 1.13
N ASP A 38 3.52 -28.54 -0.02
CA ASP A 38 4.52 -27.56 -0.40
C ASP A 38 3.88 -26.41 -1.19
N ILE A 39 4.42 -25.20 -1.01
CA ILE A 39 4.06 -24.02 -1.80
C ILE A 39 5.30 -23.49 -2.53
N TYR A 40 5.09 -22.81 -3.64
CA TYR A 40 6.17 -22.45 -4.57
C TYR A 40 6.45 -20.96 -4.47
N HIS A 41 7.71 -20.61 -4.23
CA HIS A 41 8.18 -19.23 -4.09
C HIS A 41 8.89 -18.77 -5.37
N TYR A 42 8.46 -17.63 -5.87
CA TYR A 42 9.00 -16.95 -7.03
C TYR A 42 9.46 -15.54 -6.66
N GLU A 43 10.59 -15.14 -7.21
CA GLU A 43 11.08 -13.77 -7.17
C GLU A 43 10.55 -13.01 -8.38
N LEU A 44 10.00 -11.82 -8.12
CA LEU A 44 9.56 -10.85 -9.11
C LEU A 44 10.51 -9.67 -9.14
N ASP A 45 10.91 -9.27 -10.35
CA ASP A 45 11.56 -7.99 -10.62
C ASP A 45 10.66 -7.15 -11.53
N ILE A 46 10.28 -5.96 -11.07
CA ILE A 46 9.36 -5.05 -11.78
C ILE A 46 10.14 -3.80 -12.15
N LYS A 47 10.21 -3.50 -13.45
CA LYS A 47 10.87 -2.29 -13.98
C LYS A 47 9.83 -1.33 -14.55
N PRO A 48 9.87 -0.04 -14.15
CA PRO A 48 10.82 0.60 -13.22
C PRO A 48 10.61 0.23 -11.74
N GLU A 49 11.70 0.09 -10.98
CA GLU A 49 11.70 -0.43 -9.58
C GLU A 49 11.05 0.51 -8.54
N LYS A 50 11.02 1.82 -8.80
CA LYS A 50 10.59 2.86 -7.84
C LYS A 50 9.08 3.08 -7.81
N CYS A 51 8.29 2.02 -7.96
CA CYS A 51 6.84 2.09 -7.92
C CYS A 51 6.33 1.85 -6.48
N PRO A 52 5.30 2.60 -6.03
CA PRO A 52 4.66 2.31 -4.75
C PRO A 52 4.16 0.86 -4.70
N ARG A 53 4.21 0.24 -3.51
CA ARG A 53 3.75 -1.15 -3.31
C ARG A 53 2.33 -1.40 -3.84
N ARG A 54 1.45 -0.41 -3.74
CA ARG A 54 0.09 -0.49 -4.29
C ARG A 54 0.10 -0.69 -5.81
N VAL A 55 0.90 0.10 -6.52
CA VAL A 55 1.06 0.00 -7.98
C VAL A 55 1.66 -1.36 -8.35
N ASN A 56 2.67 -1.85 -7.62
CA ASN A 56 3.23 -3.18 -7.87
C ASN A 56 2.18 -4.29 -7.77
N ARG A 57 1.25 -4.19 -6.82
CA ARG A 57 0.15 -5.16 -6.69
C ARG A 57 -0.84 -5.07 -7.85
N GLU A 58 -1.16 -3.87 -8.31
CA GLU A 58 -2.00 -3.66 -9.50
C GLU A 58 -1.34 -4.21 -10.77
N ILE A 59 -0.01 -4.02 -10.94
CA ILE A 59 0.78 -4.61 -12.03
C ILE A 59 0.63 -6.14 -12.01
N VAL A 60 0.86 -6.76 -10.85
CA VAL A 60 0.78 -8.22 -10.72
C VAL A 60 -0.65 -8.73 -10.92
N GLU A 61 -1.66 -8.02 -10.44
CA GLU A 61 -3.07 -8.39 -10.67
C GLU A 61 -3.41 -8.41 -12.17
N HIS A 62 -3.04 -7.35 -12.90
CA HIS A 62 -3.27 -7.28 -14.35
C HIS A 62 -2.44 -8.33 -15.10
N MET A 63 -1.20 -8.57 -14.68
CA MET A 63 -0.34 -9.63 -15.23
C MET A 63 -1.00 -11.01 -15.09
N VAL A 64 -1.55 -11.31 -13.92
CA VAL A 64 -2.18 -12.61 -13.64
C VAL A 64 -3.45 -12.80 -14.48
N GLN A 65 -4.23 -11.74 -14.67
CA GLN A 65 -5.42 -11.77 -15.51
C GLN A 65 -5.06 -11.92 -16.99
N HIS A 66 -4.09 -11.14 -17.48
CA HIS A 66 -3.72 -11.11 -18.90
C HIS A 66 -3.00 -12.40 -19.34
N PHE A 67 -2.05 -12.89 -18.54
CA PHE A 67 -1.28 -14.10 -18.83
C PHE A 67 -1.90 -15.36 -18.20
N LYS A 68 -3.21 -15.36 -17.95
CA LYS A 68 -3.94 -16.48 -17.34
C LYS A 68 -3.77 -17.76 -18.17
N THR A 69 -3.98 -17.70 -19.48
CA THR A 69 -3.95 -18.89 -20.35
C THR A 69 -2.53 -19.44 -20.56
N GLN A 70 -1.51 -18.58 -20.48
CA GLN A 70 -0.12 -18.95 -20.77
C GLN A 70 0.61 -19.51 -19.54
N ILE A 71 0.42 -18.87 -18.38
CA ILE A 71 1.26 -19.13 -17.18
C ILE A 71 0.42 -19.53 -15.97
N PHE A 72 -0.58 -18.73 -15.60
CA PHE A 72 -1.21 -18.87 -14.29
C PHE A 72 -2.30 -19.95 -14.25
N GLY A 73 -2.99 -20.22 -15.35
CA GLY A 73 -4.13 -21.14 -15.42
C GLY A 73 -5.21 -20.76 -14.40
N ASP A 74 -5.66 -21.73 -13.60
CA ASP A 74 -6.62 -21.49 -12.50
C ASP A 74 -5.95 -21.13 -11.16
N ARG A 75 -4.62 -20.95 -11.15
CA ARG A 75 -3.88 -20.60 -9.94
C ARG A 75 -4.14 -19.15 -9.57
N LYS A 76 -4.26 -18.91 -8.26
CA LYS A 76 -4.39 -17.57 -7.67
C LYS A 76 -3.12 -17.25 -6.90
N PRO A 77 -2.09 -16.68 -7.55
CA PRO A 77 -0.87 -16.31 -6.86
C PRO A 77 -1.14 -15.23 -5.81
N VAL A 78 -0.35 -15.24 -4.74
CA VAL A 78 -0.33 -14.17 -3.74
C VAL A 78 0.99 -13.43 -3.81
N PHE A 79 0.97 -12.14 -3.53
CA PHE A 79 2.11 -11.25 -3.71
C PHE A 79 2.27 -10.30 -2.53
N ASP A 80 3.52 -10.02 -2.15
CA ASP A 80 3.87 -9.14 -1.02
C ASP A 80 3.93 -7.64 -1.38
N GLY A 81 3.79 -7.29 -2.66
CA GLY A 81 3.89 -5.91 -3.16
C GLY A 81 5.32 -5.46 -3.47
N ARG A 82 6.32 -6.35 -3.31
CA ARG A 82 7.73 -6.09 -3.60
C ARG A 82 8.27 -7.13 -4.59
N LYS A 83 8.79 -8.25 -4.09
CA LYS A 83 9.51 -9.25 -4.89
C LYS A 83 9.03 -10.67 -4.67
N ASN A 84 8.18 -10.94 -3.68
CA ASN A 84 7.86 -12.32 -3.32
C ASN A 84 6.45 -12.68 -3.79
N LEU A 85 6.37 -13.66 -4.68
CA LEU A 85 5.12 -14.25 -5.17
C LEU A 85 5.07 -15.74 -4.79
N TYR A 86 3.91 -16.19 -4.30
CA TYR A 86 3.70 -17.58 -3.91
C TYR A 86 2.50 -18.19 -4.64
N THR A 87 2.61 -19.47 -4.97
CA THR A 87 1.51 -20.26 -5.53
C THR A 87 1.35 -21.59 -4.78
N ALA A 88 0.11 -22.09 -4.70
CA ALA A 88 -0.18 -23.40 -4.14
C ALA A 88 0.24 -24.56 -5.07
N MET A 89 0.28 -24.31 -6.38
CA MET A 89 0.69 -25.27 -7.41
C MET A 89 1.79 -24.65 -8.28
N PRO A 90 2.73 -25.45 -8.84
CA PRO A 90 3.85 -24.89 -9.58
C PRO A 90 3.37 -24.21 -10.85
N LEU A 91 3.98 -23.06 -11.17
CA LEU A 91 3.87 -22.41 -12.47
C LEU A 91 4.71 -23.19 -13.51
N PRO A 92 4.33 -23.15 -14.80
CA PRO A 92 5.08 -23.77 -15.89
C PRO A 92 6.35 -22.95 -16.23
N ILE A 93 7.17 -22.66 -15.21
CA ILE A 93 8.36 -21.80 -15.29
C ILE A 93 9.50 -22.52 -14.57
N GLY A 94 10.65 -22.68 -15.26
CA GLY A 94 11.91 -22.99 -14.58
C GLY A 94 12.27 -24.46 -14.35
N ARG A 95 11.72 -25.43 -15.11
CA ARG A 95 12.32 -26.77 -15.34
C ARG A 95 11.55 -27.60 -16.37
N ASP A 96 12.28 -28.39 -17.17
CA ASP A 96 11.80 -29.69 -17.66
C ASP A 96 11.39 -30.53 -16.46
N LYS A 97 10.09 -30.86 -16.37
CA LYS A 97 9.45 -31.81 -15.44
C LYS A 97 10.13 -31.97 -14.07
N PRO A 98 9.61 -31.37 -12.98
CA PRO A 98 9.90 -31.92 -11.67
C PRO A 98 9.38 -33.36 -11.66
N HIS A 99 10.28 -34.33 -11.51
CA HIS A 99 9.93 -35.67 -11.09
C HIS A 99 9.18 -35.52 -9.76
N VAL A 100 7.86 -35.65 -9.79
CA VAL A 100 7.05 -35.80 -8.59
C VAL A 100 7.05 -37.30 -8.31
N PRO A 101 7.76 -37.81 -7.29
CA PRO A 101 7.49 -39.15 -6.84
C PRO A 101 6.15 -39.09 -6.09
N GLY A 102 5.08 -39.48 -6.78
CA GLY A 102 3.91 -40.03 -6.10
C GLY A 102 2.75 -39.12 -5.66
N LEU A 103 2.52 -37.94 -6.26
CA LEU A 103 1.16 -37.36 -6.18
C LEU A 103 0.27 -37.97 -7.27
N ARG A 104 -0.35 -39.10 -6.94
CA ARG A 104 -1.64 -39.45 -7.55
C ARG A 104 -2.64 -38.38 -7.08
N CYS A 105 -3.01 -37.47 -7.97
CA CYS A 105 -4.24 -36.69 -7.82
C CYS A 105 -5.41 -37.67 -7.74
N ALA A 106 -5.89 -37.93 -6.53
CA ALA A 106 -7.16 -38.59 -6.28
C ALA A 106 -8.26 -37.53 -6.23
N CYS A 107 -8.56 -36.91 -7.37
CA CYS A 107 -9.85 -36.24 -7.56
C CYS A 107 -10.21 -36.24 -9.05
N SER A 108 -11.51 -36.46 -9.31
CA SER A 108 -12.20 -36.60 -10.60
C SER A 108 -11.92 -37.88 -11.41
N ARG A 109 -12.51 -38.99 -10.94
CA ARG A 109 -12.96 -40.08 -11.80
C ARG A 109 -14.33 -39.72 -12.37
N SER A 110 -14.38 -39.06 -13.53
CA SER A 110 -15.58 -39.02 -14.39
C SER A 110 -15.30 -38.35 -15.73
N LEU A 111 -15.12 -39.20 -16.76
CA LEU A 111 -15.63 -39.08 -18.13
C LEU A 111 -15.52 -37.72 -18.84
N LEU A 112 -14.53 -37.57 -19.75
CA LEU A 112 -14.59 -36.69 -20.93
C LEU A 112 -13.90 -37.38 -22.14
N PRO A 113 -14.30 -37.07 -23.40
CA PRO A 113 -14.17 -37.96 -24.56
C PRO A 113 -12.81 -37.85 -25.29
N PRO A 114 -12.46 -38.84 -26.13
CA PRO A 114 -11.19 -38.89 -26.85
C PRO A 114 -11.27 -38.08 -28.14
N SER A 115 -11.14 -36.75 -28.05
CA SER A 115 -10.84 -35.91 -29.21
C SER A 115 -10.30 -34.54 -28.77
N ALA A 116 -9.15 -34.52 -28.11
CA ALA A 116 -8.31 -33.34 -28.04
C ALA A 116 -7.09 -33.61 -28.92
N VAL A 117 -7.22 -33.11 -30.15
CA VAL A 117 -6.17 -33.04 -31.16
C VAL A 117 -4.91 -32.47 -30.52
N TRP A 118 -3.79 -33.16 -30.73
CA TRP A 118 -2.45 -32.70 -30.39
C TRP A 118 -2.25 -31.31 -31.00
N LEU A 119 -2.39 -30.25 -30.21
CA LEU A 119 -1.83 -28.96 -30.57
C LEU A 119 -0.31 -29.14 -30.55
N SER A 120 0.27 -28.88 -31.72
CA SER A 120 1.68 -29.00 -32.06
C SER A 120 2.64 -28.54 -30.95
N PRO A 121 3.85 -29.12 -30.88
CA PRO A 121 4.87 -28.65 -29.96
C PRO A 121 5.22 -27.20 -30.31
N MET A 122 5.03 -26.29 -29.35
CA MET A 122 5.47 -24.91 -29.50
C MET A 122 7.00 -24.89 -29.69
N PRO A 123 7.54 -24.11 -30.64
CA PRO A 123 8.97 -23.93 -30.75
C PRO A 123 9.38 -22.92 -29.69
N PHE A 124 9.68 -23.38 -28.48
CA PHE A 124 10.36 -22.55 -27.49
C PHE A 124 11.68 -23.21 -27.10
N GLY A 125 12.63 -23.09 -28.02
CA GLY A 125 14.04 -23.17 -27.67
C GLY A 125 14.42 -21.88 -26.96
N GLN A 126 14.28 -21.86 -25.63
CA GLN A 126 15.04 -20.97 -24.75
C GLN A 126 15.04 -21.56 -23.33
N SER A 127 16.18 -22.12 -22.96
CA SER A 127 16.57 -22.44 -21.59
C SER A 127 16.64 -21.16 -20.76
N GLY A 128 15.51 -20.73 -20.19
CA GLY A 128 15.42 -19.59 -19.28
C GLY A 128 14.89 -20.02 -17.91
N LEU A 129 15.71 -19.88 -16.87
CA LEU A 129 15.30 -20.01 -15.45
C LEU A 129 14.29 -18.91 -15.00
N GLN A 130 13.92 -18.03 -15.91
CA GLN A 130 13.20 -16.79 -15.68
C GLN A 130 12.35 -16.46 -16.91
N VAL A 131 11.14 -15.97 -16.70
CA VAL A 131 10.22 -15.50 -17.75
C VAL A 131 10.10 -14.00 -17.64
N GLU A 132 10.24 -13.30 -18.76
CA GLU A 132 10.00 -11.86 -18.87
C GLU A 132 8.66 -11.59 -19.54
N LEU A 133 7.87 -10.71 -18.95
CA LEU A 133 6.54 -10.32 -19.40
C LEU A 133 6.47 -8.81 -19.50
N GLU A 134 5.77 -8.33 -20.52
CA GLU A 134 5.43 -6.92 -20.64
C GLU A 134 3.97 -6.73 -20.21
N VAL A 135 3.77 -5.91 -19.19
CA VAL A 135 2.45 -5.66 -18.58
C VAL A 135 2.09 -4.20 -18.84
N THR A 136 0.94 -3.99 -19.48
CA THR A 136 0.42 -2.66 -19.74
C THR A 136 -0.67 -2.34 -18.74
N LEU A 137 -0.44 -1.32 -17.90
CA LEU A 137 -1.47 -0.76 -17.03
C LEU A 137 -2.15 0.42 -17.71
N PRO A 138 -3.49 0.51 -17.67
CA PRO A 138 -4.19 1.69 -18.15
C PRO A 138 -3.72 2.90 -17.33
N GLY A 139 -3.25 3.92 -18.04
CA GLY A 139 -2.80 5.17 -17.45
C GLY A 139 -3.74 6.32 -17.77
N GLU A 140 -3.69 7.37 -16.95
CA GLU A 140 -4.41 8.61 -17.23
C GLU A 140 -3.70 9.34 -18.39
N GLY A 141 -4.19 9.11 -19.60
CA GLY A 141 -3.72 9.73 -20.85
C GLY A 141 -2.74 8.87 -21.67
N LYS A 142 -1.81 8.16 -21.02
CA LYS A 142 -0.92 7.20 -21.70
C LYS A 142 -0.75 5.94 -20.88
N ASP A 143 -0.88 4.80 -21.54
CA ASP A 143 -0.63 3.50 -20.95
C ASP A 143 0.79 3.37 -20.42
N ARG A 144 0.90 2.76 -19.24
CA ARG A 144 2.17 2.55 -18.56
C ARG A 144 2.62 1.11 -18.80
N ILE A 145 3.76 0.97 -19.45
CA ILE A 145 4.35 -0.32 -19.78
C ILE A 145 5.37 -0.67 -18.70
N PHE A 146 5.23 -1.86 -18.13
CA PHE A 146 6.12 -2.41 -17.12
C PHE A 146 6.74 -3.71 -17.61
N LYS A 147 8.03 -3.88 -17.36
CA LYS A 147 8.70 -5.17 -17.61
C LYS A 147 8.76 -5.93 -16.30
N VAL A 148 8.13 -7.10 -16.27
CA VAL A 148 8.08 -7.96 -15.08
C VAL A 148 8.81 -9.25 -15.40
N SER A 149 9.76 -9.62 -14.56
CA SER A 149 10.39 -10.93 -14.66
C SER A 149 10.00 -11.82 -13.48
N ILE A 150 9.75 -13.10 -13.76
CA ILE A 150 9.34 -14.11 -12.78
C ILE A 150 10.40 -15.20 -12.79
N LYS A 151 11.03 -15.45 -11.63
CA LYS A 151 12.06 -16.46 -11.45
C LYS A 151 11.70 -17.40 -10.31
N TRP A 152 11.79 -18.71 -10.52
CA TRP A 152 11.62 -19.67 -9.42
C TRP A 152 12.78 -19.57 -8.43
N VAL A 153 12.48 -19.58 -7.13
CA VAL A 153 13.48 -19.47 -6.06
C VAL A 153 13.56 -20.74 -5.23
N SER A 154 12.43 -21.14 -4.64
CA SER A 154 12.43 -22.23 -3.66
C SER A 154 11.06 -22.90 -3.54
N CYS A 155 11.07 -24.02 -2.83
CA CYS A 155 9.88 -24.74 -2.40
C CYS A 155 9.76 -24.57 -0.88
N VAL A 156 8.65 -24.04 -0.40
CA VAL A 156 8.40 -23.78 1.02
C VAL A 156 7.50 -24.89 1.56
N SER A 157 8.03 -25.73 2.44
CA SER A 157 7.28 -26.85 2.99
C SER A 157 6.44 -26.45 4.20
N LEU A 158 5.11 -26.60 4.09
CA LEU A 158 4.21 -26.41 5.23
C LEU A 158 4.25 -27.59 6.20
N GLN A 159 4.69 -28.77 5.74
CA GLN A 159 4.93 -29.92 6.63
C GLN A 159 6.05 -29.61 7.64
N ALA A 160 7.14 -28.98 7.20
CA ALA A 160 8.21 -28.55 8.10
C ALA A 160 7.73 -27.56 9.18
N LEU A 161 6.73 -26.71 8.86
CA LEU A 161 6.11 -25.84 9.86
C LEU A 161 5.37 -26.65 10.93
N HIS A 162 4.59 -27.68 10.54
CA HIS A 162 3.94 -28.59 11.49
C HIS A 162 4.96 -29.29 12.39
N ASP A 163 6.07 -29.75 11.82
CA ASP A 163 7.15 -30.38 12.57
C ASP A 163 7.77 -29.41 13.58
N ALA A 164 8.00 -28.15 13.19
CA ALA A 164 8.50 -27.12 14.11
C ALA A 164 7.52 -26.78 15.23
N LEU A 165 6.21 -26.64 14.94
CA LEU A 165 5.19 -26.36 15.97
C LEU A 165 5.06 -27.51 16.98
N SER A 166 5.28 -28.75 16.54
CA SER A 166 5.30 -29.93 17.42
C SER A 166 6.62 -30.12 18.18
N GLY A 167 7.61 -29.23 18.00
CA GLY A 167 8.92 -29.34 18.64
C GLY A 167 9.87 -30.38 18.02
N ARG A 168 9.51 -30.99 16.87
CA ARG A 168 10.40 -31.91 16.14
C ARG A 168 11.55 -31.19 15.44
N LEU A 169 11.35 -29.93 15.04
CA LEU A 169 12.43 -29.08 14.53
C LEU A 169 12.86 -28.07 15.60
N PRO A 170 14.17 -27.74 15.67
CA PRO A 170 14.72 -26.87 16.72
C PRO A 170 14.37 -25.39 16.54
N SER A 171 13.85 -24.99 15.37
CA SER A 171 13.52 -23.61 15.05
C SER A 171 12.34 -23.54 14.10
N VAL A 172 11.50 -22.52 14.28
CA VAL A 172 10.37 -22.28 13.38
C VAL A 172 10.86 -21.63 12.08
N PRO A 173 10.54 -22.18 10.90
CA PRO A 173 11.00 -21.63 9.62
C PRO A 173 10.35 -20.28 9.33
N PHE A 174 11.12 -19.20 9.40
CA PHE A 174 10.64 -17.83 9.20
C PHE A 174 10.04 -17.60 7.81
N GLU A 175 10.69 -18.10 6.76
CA GLU A 175 10.22 -18.01 5.36
C GLU A 175 8.82 -18.61 5.19
N THR A 176 8.52 -19.69 5.91
CA THR A 176 7.19 -20.30 5.89
C THR A 176 6.14 -19.43 6.58
N ILE A 177 6.48 -18.81 7.71
CA ILE A 177 5.59 -17.85 8.38
C ILE A 177 5.35 -16.64 7.47
N GLN A 178 6.41 -16.12 6.84
CA GLN A 178 6.31 -15.00 5.91
C GLN A 178 5.40 -15.32 4.73
N ALA A 179 5.52 -16.52 4.14
CA ALA A 179 4.63 -16.94 3.06
C ALA A 179 3.16 -16.97 3.51
N LEU A 180 2.87 -17.50 4.71
CA LEU A 180 1.52 -17.48 5.27
C LEU A 180 1.02 -16.05 5.55
N ASP A 181 1.87 -15.16 6.08
CA ASP A 181 1.52 -13.75 6.29
C ASP A 181 1.19 -13.06 4.95
N VAL A 182 1.96 -13.33 3.88
CA VAL A 182 1.68 -12.81 2.53
C VAL A 182 0.35 -13.34 2.00
N VAL A 183 0.05 -14.63 2.17
CA VAL A 183 -1.25 -15.22 1.79
C VAL A 183 -2.38 -14.47 2.48
N MET A 184 -2.33 -14.35 3.81
CA MET A 184 -3.40 -13.74 4.60
C MET A 184 -3.54 -12.24 4.35
N ARG A 185 -2.46 -11.56 3.93
CA ARG A 185 -2.46 -10.11 3.66
C ARG A 185 -2.79 -9.75 2.22
N HIS A 186 -2.77 -10.70 1.28
CA HIS A 186 -2.87 -10.41 -0.15
C HIS A 186 -4.13 -9.62 -0.50
N LEU A 187 -5.31 -10.12 -0.12
CA LEU A 187 -6.58 -9.48 -0.43
C LEU A 187 -6.83 -8.20 0.41
N PRO A 188 -6.60 -8.17 1.75
CA PRO A 188 -6.73 -6.94 2.52
C PRO A 188 -5.82 -5.80 2.01
N SER A 189 -4.61 -6.11 1.53
CA SER A 189 -3.71 -5.10 0.93
C SER A 189 -4.20 -4.53 -0.40
N MET A 190 -5.13 -5.22 -1.05
CA MET A 190 -5.79 -4.79 -2.29
C MET A 190 -7.11 -4.06 -2.03
N ARG A 191 -7.81 -4.37 -0.93
CA ARG A 191 -9.11 -3.78 -0.60
C ARG A 191 -9.04 -2.57 0.32
N TYR A 192 -8.06 -2.53 1.21
CA TYR A 192 -7.93 -1.52 2.27
C TYR A 192 -6.60 -0.77 2.14
N THR A 193 -6.44 0.29 2.94
CA THR A 193 -5.18 1.03 3.04
C THR A 193 -4.26 0.35 4.07
N PRO A 194 -3.14 -0.26 3.66
CA PRO A 194 -2.21 -0.89 4.59
C PRO A 194 -1.35 0.15 5.30
N VAL A 195 -1.29 0.08 6.63
CA VAL A 195 -0.40 0.91 7.47
C VAL A 195 0.30 -0.01 8.46
N GLY A 196 1.60 -0.21 8.29
CA GLY A 196 2.36 -1.20 9.04
C GLY A 196 1.75 -2.60 8.93
N ARG A 197 1.27 -3.13 10.06
CA ARG A 197 0.61 -4.45 10.13
C ARG A 197 -0.93 -4.39 10.11
N SER A 198 -1.50 -3.21 9.98
CA SER A 198 -2.95 -2.98 10.05
C SER A 198 -3.52 -2.54 8.70
N PHE A 199 -4.85 -2.65 8.57
CA PHE A 199 -5.61 -2.29 7.39
C PHE A 199 -6.75 -1.35 7.78
N PHE A 200 -6.91 -0.25 7.06
CA PHE A 200 -7.87 0.81 7.37
C PHE A 200 -8.78 1.11 6.18
N THR A 201 -10.01 1.53 6.49
CA THR A 201 -11.00 1.97 5.49
C THR A 201 -11.80 3.13 6.06
N ALA A 202 -12.30 4.01 5.19
CA ALA A 202 -13.29 5.01 5.59
C ALA A 202 -14.52 4.28 6.13
N SER A 203 -15.10 4.82 7.21
CA SER A 203 -16.27 4.21 7.83
C SER A 203 -17.52 4.50 6.99
N GLU A 204 -18.21 3.45 6.55
CA GLU A 204 -19.44 3.59 5.78
C GLU A 204 -20.56 4.15 6.68
N GLY A 205 -21.12 5.29 6.30
CA GLY A 205 -22.28 5.88 6.98
C GLY A 205 -21.99 6.64 8.28
N CYS A 206 -20.74 6.75 8.73
CA CYS A 206 -20.36 7.62 9.85
C CYS A 206 -19.05 8.36 9.59
N SER A 207 -19.07 9.69 9.74
CA SER A 207 -17.85 10.52 9.74
C SER A 207 -17.44 10.82 11.17
N ASN A 208 -16.14 10.66 11.46
CA ASN A 208 -15.54 10.93 12.76
C ASN A 208 -14.51 12.06 12.61
N PRO A 209 -14.94 13.32 12.39
CA PRO A 209 -14.03 14.42 12.12
C PRO A 209 -13.20 14.76 13.37
N LEU A 210 -11.91 15.02 13.16
CA LEU A 210 -10.98 15.51 14.19
C LEU A 210 -10.73 17.02 14.08
N GLY A 211 -11.21 17.66 13.01
CA GLY A 211 -10.88 19.03 12.64
C GLY A 211 -9.56 19.13 11.86
N GLY A 212 -9.27 20.32 11.32
CA GLY A 212 -8.04 20.57 10.55
C GLY A 212 -7.90 19.68 9.30
N GLY A 213 -9.01 19.27 8.71
CA GLY A 213 -9.03 18.41 7.53
C GLY A 213 -8.84 16.93 7.79
N ARG A 214 -8.95 16.49 9.05
CA ARG A 214 -8.65 15.12 9.48
C ARG A 214 -9.88 14.42 10.02
N GLU A 215 -9.88 13.09 9.94
CA GLU A 215 -10.90 12.21 10.48
C GLU A 215 -10.30 10.89 10.98
N VAL A 216 -11.05 10.17 11.81
CA VAL A 216 -10.67 8.84 12.29
C VAL A 216 -11.13 7.79 11.29
N TRP A 217 -10.20 6.94 10.83
CA TRP A 217 -10.54 5.70 10.15
C TRP A 217 -10.35 4.52 11.10
N PHE A 218 -11.33 3.63 11.11
CA PHE A 218 -11.25 2.35 11.79
C PHE A 218 -10.67 1.29 10.86
N GLY A 219 -10.11 0.26 11.49
CA GLY A 219 -9.39 -0.79 10.82
C GLY A 219 -9.10 -1.94 11.77
N PHE A 220 -8.19 -2.81 11.35
CA PHE A 220 -7.77 -3.94 12.18
C PHE A 220 -6.29 -4.24 11.98
N HIS A 221 -5.62 -4.60 13.07
CA HIS A 221 -4.31 -5.23 13.06
C HIS A 221 -4.44 -6.69 12.67
N GLN A 222 -3.52 -7.19 11.84
CA GLN A 222 -3.47 -8.59 11.44
C GLN A 222 -2.04 -9.13 11.55
N SER A 223 -1.85 -10.29 12.18
CA SER A 223 -0.55 -10.96 12.15
C SER A 223 -0.67 -12.47 12.30
N VAL A 224 0.12 -13.21 11.52
CA VAL A 224 0.26 -14.67 11.64
C VAL A 224 1.37 -14.98 12.63
N ARG A 225 1.11 -15.82 13.64
CA ARG A 225 2.07 -16.14 14.71
C ARG A 225 2.12 -17.64 15.03
N PRO A 226 3.31 -18.23 15.18
CA PRO A 226 3.43 -19.58 15.73
C PRO A 226 3.10 -19.58 17.23
N SER A 227 2.53 -20.67 17.71
CA SER A 227 2.24 -20.90 19.13
C SER A 227 2.55 -22.36 19.51
N LEU A 228 2.40 -22.71 20.79
CA LEU A 228 2.54 -24.09 21.26
C LEU A 228 1.43 -25.03 20.74
N TRP A 229 0.32 -24.48 20.25
CA TRP A 229 -0.84 -25.25 19.80
C TRP A 229 -0.90 -25.37 18.29
N LYS A 230 -1.16 -24.24 17.62
CA LYS A 230 -1.26 -24.12 16.15
C LYS A 230 -0.66 -22.80 15.67
N MET A 231 -0.67 -22.59 14.36
CA MET A 231 -0.58 -21.23 13.82
C MET A 231 -1.81 -20.43 14.25
N MET A 232 -1.59 -19.20 14.67
CA MET A 232 -2.64 -18.31 15.16
C MET A 232 -2.67 -17.03 14.33
N LEU A 233 -3.87 -16.62 13.95
CA LEU A 233 -4.14 -15.30 13.39
C LEU A 233 -4.51 -14.36 14.54
N ASN A 234 -3.63 -13.42 14.88
CA ASN A 234 -3.91 -12.38 15.86
C ASN A 234 -4.58 -11.19 15.16
N ILE A 235 -5.83 -10.90 15.55
CA ILE A 235 -6.66 -9.81 15.03
C ILE A 235 -7.02 -8.87 16.17
N ASP A 236 -6.83 -7.57 15.98
CA ASP A 236 -7.29 -6.56 16.92
C ASP A 236 -7.91 -5.37 16.18
N VAL A 237 -8.89 -4.71 16.77
CA VAL A 237 -9.46 -3.49 16.20
C VAL A 237 -8.44 -2.35 16.35
N SER A 238 -8.42 -1.43 15.39
CA SER A 238 -7.50 -0.30 15.41
C SER A 238 -8.17 0.94 14.84
N ALA A 239 -7.70 2.11 15.25
CA ALA A 239 -8.13 3.40 14.70
C ALA A 239 -6.92 4.30 14.51
N THR A 240 -6.88 5.06 13.42
CA THR A 240 -5.83 6.05 13.17
C THR A 240 -6.38 7.25 12.41
N ALA A 241 -5.67 8.37 12.46
CA ALA A 241 -6.07 9.60 11.80
C ALA A 241 -5.71 9.57 10.30
N PHE A 242 -6.66 9.97 9.48
CA PHE A 242 -6.51 10.18 8.05
C PHE A 242 -6.91 11.62 7.69
N TYR A 243 -6.29 12.17 6.65
CA TYR A 243 -6.84 13.34 5.96
C TYR A 243 -8.11 12.93 5.23
N LYS A 244 -9.14 13.78 5.30
CA LYS A 244 -10.39 13.57 4.57
C LYS A 244 -10.13 13.71 3.07
N ALA A 245 -10.80 12.89 2.26
CA ALA A 245 -10.94 13.17 0.84
C ALA A 245 -11.96 14.31 0.68
N GLN A 246 -11.49 15.51 0.33
CA GLN A 246 -12.32 16.72 0.25
C GLN A 246 -11.69 17.77 -0.70
N PRO A 247 -12.47 18.72 -1.24
CA PRO A 247 -11.94 19.85 -1.97
C PRO A 247 -10.86 20.61 -1.18
N VAL A 248 -9.79 21.05 -1.83
CA VAL A 248 -8.71 21.78 -1.13
C VAL A 248 -9.23 23.09 -0.52
N ILE A 249 -10.27 23.69 -1.09
CA ILE A 249 -10.96 24.86 -0.53
C ILE A 249 -11.57 24.56 0.85
N GLU A 250 -12.24 23.41 1.01
CA GLU A 250 -12.81 22.99 2.29
C GLU A 250 -11.70 22.67 3.30
N PHE A 251 -10.63 22.02 2.85
CA PHE A 251 -9.45 21.77 3.67
C PHE A 251 -8.81 23.06 4.20
N VAL A 252 -8.72 24.12 3.37
CA VAL A 252 -8.26 25.44 3.80
C VAL A 252 -9.17 26.01 4.88
N CYS A 253 -10.48 25.89 4.73
CA CYS A 253 -11.45 26.36 5.72
C CYS A 253 -11.28 25.63 7.06
N GLU A 254 -11.14 24.30 7.05
CA GLU A 254 -10.91 23.51 8.27
C GLU A 254 -9.57 23.82 8.95
N VAL A 255 -8.51 24.10 8.20
CA VAL A 255 -7.17 24.41 8.75
C VAL A 255 -7.09 25.84 9.30
N LEU A 256 -7.75 26.79 8.63
CA LEU A 256 -7.73 28.21 8.99
C LEU A 256 -8.90 28.64 9.88
N ASP A 257 -9.81 27.72 10.19
CA ASP A 257 -10.99 27.92 11.03
C ASP A 257 -11.97 28.96 10.43
N PHE A 258 -12.19 28.86 9.11
CA PHE A 258 -13.20 29.64 8.40
C PHE A 258 -14.51 28.88 8.33
N LYS A 259 -15.65 29.56 8.53
CA LYS A 259 -16.96 28.91 8.34
C LYS A 259 -17.28 28.70 6.87
N SER A 260 -16.84 29.64 6.04
CA SER A 260 -16.96 29.60 4.59
C SER A 260 -15.78 30.35 3.98
N ILE A 261 -15.33 29.91 2.80
CA ILE A 261 -14.28 30.60 2.05
C ILE A 261 -14.69 32.04 1.66
N GLU A 262 -15.99 32.35 1.64
CA GLU A 262 -16.52 33.67 1.32
C GLU A 262 -16.17 34.74 2.37
N GLU A 263 -15.88 34.34 3.61
CA GLU A 263 -15.36 35.25 4.65
C GLU A 263 -14.00 35.83 4.25
N GLN A 264 -13.26 35.11 3.41
CA GLN A 264 -11.93 35.48 2.95
C GLN A 264 -11.99 36.12 1.55
N GLN A 265 -12.46 37.37 1.47
CA GLN A 265 -12.46 38.15 0.21
C GLN A 265 -11.09 38.71 -0.17
N LYS A 266 -10.15 38.78 0.79
CA LYS A 266 -8.78 39.27 0.60
C LYS A 266 -7.81 38.10 0.44
N PRO A 267 -6.62 38.30 -0.16
CA PRO A 267 -5.56 37.29 -0.13
C PRO A 267 -5.24 36.83 1.30
N LEU A 268 -4.82 35.58 1.45
CA LEU A 268 -4.40 35.04 2.76
C LEU A 268 -3.26 35.87 3.35
N THR A 269 -3.34 36.17 4.64
CA THR A 269 -2.22 36.77 5.37
C THR A 269 -1.01 35.84 5.36
N ASP A 270 0.20 36.39 5.54
CA ASP A 270 1.42 35.57 5.56
C ASP A 270 1.37 34.48 6.63
N SER A 271 0.80 34.77 7.80
CA SER A 271 0.61 33.80 8.89
C SER A 271 -0.34 32.67 8.48
N GLN A 272 -1.51 33.00 7.91
CA GLN A 272 -2.48 32.01 7.41
C GLN A 272 -1.87 31.15 6.30
N ARG A 273 -1.19 31.76 5.33
CA ARG A 273 -0.53 31.04 4.23
C ARG A 273 0.51 30.06 4.77
N VAL A 274 1.38 30.50 5.69
CA VAL A 274 2.40 29.63 6.29
C VAL A 274 1.77 28.49 7.09
N LYS A 275 0.70 28.74 7.85
CA LYS A 275 -0.06 27.70 8.56
C LYS A 275 -0.61 26.67 7.57
N PHE A 276 -1.30 27.12 6.52
CA PHE A 276 -1.83 26.25 5.47
C PHE A 276 -0.73 25.47 4.74
N THR A 277 0.39 26.11 4.42
CA THR A 277 1.52 25.46 3.73
C THR A 277 2.10 24.32 4.56
N LYS A 278 2.21 24.49 5.89
CA LYS A 278 2.70 23.44 6.79
C LYS A 278 1.79 22.22 6.78
N GLU A 279 0.48 22.41 6.66
CA GLU A 279 -0.50 21.31 6.68
C GLU A 279 -0.59 20.59 5.33
N ILE A 280 -0.55 21.31 4.21
CA ILE A 280 -0.75 20.68 2.88
C ILE A 280 0.54 20.18 2.22
N LYS A 281 1.72 20.72 2.58
CA LYS A 281 2.98 20.31 1.96
C LYS A 281 3.25 18.83 2.23
N GLY A 282 3.51 18.08 1.16
CA GLY A 282 3.75 16.64 1.20
C GLY A 282 2.50 15.79 0.93
N LEU A 283 1.30 16.36 0.99
CA LEU A 283 0.06 15.64 0.71
C LEU A 283 -0.16 15.47 -0.80
N LYS A 284 -0.98 14.48 -1.18
CA LYS A 284 -1.40 14.25 -2.57
C LYS A 284 -2.73 14.91 -2.86
N VAL A 285 -2.79 15.58 -4.00
CA VAL A 285 -4.00 16.18 -4.55
C VAL A 285 -4.28 15.61 -5.94
N GLU A 286 -5.56 15.52 -6.27
CA GLU A 286 -6.08 15.10 -7.56
C GLU A 286 -6.68 16.31 -8.29
N ILE A 287 -6.47 16.41 -9.60
CA ILE A 287 -7.08 17.48 -10.39
C ILE A 287 -8.53 17.18 -10.72
N THR A 288 -9.39 18.20 -10.67
CA THR A 288 -10.83 18.07 -10.96
C THR A 288 -11.24 18.67 -12.31
N HIS A 289 -10.36 19.43 -12.96
CA HIS A 289 -10.69 20.21 -14.17
C HIS A 289 -10.52 19.46 -15.50
N CYS A 290 -9.98 18.23 -15.49
CA CYS A 290 -9.68 17.45 -16.70
C CYS A 290 -10.66 16.29 -16.96
N GLY A 291 -11.93 16.43 -16.56
CA GLY A 291 -12.99 15.47 -16.85
C GLY A 291 -12.65 14.04 -16.37
N GLN A 292 -12.51 13.10 -17.32
CA GLN A 292 -12.17 11.71 -17.02
C GLN A 292 -10.71 11.49 -16.56
N MET A 293 -9.83 12.49 -16.72
CA MET A 293 -8.41 12.37 -16.40
C MET A 293 -8.10 12.89 -14.99
N LYS A 294 -7.91 11.97 -14.05
CA LYS A 294 -7.80 12.20 -12.59
C LYS A 294 -6.36 12.26 -12.08
N ARG A 295 -5.57 13.14 -12.70
CA ARG A 295 -4.13 13.22 -12.42
C ARG A 295 -3.81 13.58 -10.97
N LYS A 296 -2.95 12.76 -10.36
CA LYS A 296 -2.50 12.89 -8.98
C LYS A 296 -1.14 13.58 -8.91
N TYR A 297 -0.98 14.48 -7.95
CA TYR A 297 0.26 15.20 -7.70
C TYR A 297 0.57 15.31 -6.22
N ARG A 298 1.85 15.30 -5.85
CA ARG A 298 2.30 15.64 -4.50
C ARG A 298 2.55 17.14 -4.40
N VAL A 299 1.97 17.78 -3.40
CA VAL A 299 2.18 19.21 -3.12
C VAL A 299 3.55 19.40 -2.52
N CYS A 300 4.36 20.27 -3.14
CA CYS A 300 5.68 20.61 -2.64
C CYS A 300 5.73 22.00 -2.01
N ASN A 301 4.84 22.92 -2.41
CA ASN A 301 4.74 24.25 -1.82
C ASN A 301 3.39 24.93 -2.06
N VAL A 302 3.20 26.11 -1.47
CA VAL A 302 2.08 27.02 -1.73
C VAL A 302 2.66 28.37 -2.16
N THR A 303 2.13 28.96 -3.23
CA THR A 303 2.66 30.21 -3.78
C THR A 303 2.40 31.40 -2.86
N ARG A 304 3.35 32.35 -2.84
CA ARG A 304 3.14 33.63 -2.14
C ARG A 304 2.16 34.54 -2.87
N ARG A 305 2.23 34.55 -4.21
CA ARG A 305 1.34 35.34 -5.07
C ARG A 305 0.00 34.60 -5.27
N PRO A 306 -1.12 35.33 -5.36
CA PRO A 306 -2.42 34.74 -5.67
C PRO A 306 -2.49 34.23 -7.12
N ALA A 307 -3.45 33.38 -7.46
CA ALA A 307 -3.61 32.79 -8.79
C ALA A 307 -3.74 33.83 -9.93
N SER A 308 -4.33 34.99 -9.62
CA SER A 308 -4.42 36.15 -10.51
C SER A 308 -3.08 36.76 -10.91
N HIS A 309 -2.07 36.67 -10.05
CA HIS A 309 -0.76 37.33 -10.23
C HIS A 309 0.43 36.35 -10.27
N GLN A 310 0.20 35.07 -9.94
CA GLN A 310 1.22 34.04 -10.06
C GLN A 310 1.44 33.73 -11.55
N THR A 311 2.66 33.98 -12.03
CA THR A 311 3.06 33.72 -13.41
C THR A 311 3.91 32.47 -13.54
N PHE A 312 3.97 31.94 -14.76
CA PHE A 312 4.92 30.92 -15.17
C PHE A 312 5.26 31.09 -16.67
N PRO A 313 6.45 30.65 -17.11
CA PRO A 313 6.81 30.70 -18.52
C PRO A 313 5.97 29.68 -19.30
N LEU A 314 5.18 30.15 -20.25
CA LEU A 314 4.35 29.36 -21.14
C LEU A 314 4.89 29.47 -22.57
N GLN A 315 5.23 28.34 -23.16
CA GLN A 315 5.62 28.28 -24.56
C GLN A 315 4.37 28.23 -25.45
N GLN A 316 4.24 29.20 -26.36
CA GLN A 316 3.16 29.25 -27.35
C GLN A 316 3.45 28.37 -28.57
N GLU A 317 2.43 28.12 -29.39
CA GLU A 317 2.57 27.37 -30.65
C GLU A 317 3.54 28.04 -31.65
N SER A 318 3.72 29.37 -31.54
CA SER A 318 4.70 30.16 -32.29
C SER A 318 6.16 29.93 -31.87
N GLY A 319 6.40 29.14 -30.82
CA GLY A 319 7.72 28.90 -30.23
C GLY A 319 8.19 29.98 -29.24
N GLN A 320 7.48 31.11 -29.15
CA GLN A 320 7.78 32.17 -28.19
C GLN A 320 7.36 31.79 -26.76
N THR A 321 8.21 32.11 -25.77
CA THR A 321 7.87 31.93 -24.35
C THR A 321 7.32 33.24 -23.80
N VAL A 322 6.11 33.20 -23.25
CA VAL A 322 5.45 34.35 -22.63
C VAL A 322 5.19 34.07 -21.16
N GLU A 323 5.26 35.09 -20.31
CA GLU A 323 4.76 34.96 -18.94
C GLU A 323 3.23 34.94 -18.96
N CYS A 324 2.65 33.84 -18.49
CA CYS A 324 1.20 33.69 -18.37
C CYS A 324 0.83 33.56 -16.90
N THR A 325 -0.25 34.22 -16.46
CA THR A 325 -0.78 34.02 -15.11
C THR A 325 -1.55 32.71 -15.02
N VAL A 326 -1.58 32.11 -13.82
CA VAL A 326 -2.34 30.87 -13.60
C VAL A 326 -3.83 31.08 -13.91
N ALA A 327 -4.42 32.18 -13.45
CA ALA A 327 -5.82 32.49 -13.72
C ALA A 327 -6.12 32.61 -15.23
N GLN A 328 -5.26 33.31 -15.99
CA GLN A 328 -5.45 33.47 -17.43
C GLN A 328 -5.27 32.14 -18.18
N TYR A 329 -4.28 31.34 -17.79
CA TYR A 329 -4.07 30.01 -18.38
C TYR A 329 -5.30 29.11 -18.23
N PHE A 330 -5.88 29.04 -17.03
CA PHE A 330 -7.07 28.20 -16.79
C PHE A 330 -8.30 28.71 -17.56
N LYS A 331 -8.45 30.03 -17.69
CA LYS A 331 -9.51 30.64 -18.50
C LYS A 331 -9.35 30.31 -19.98
N ASP A 332 -8.14 30.44 -20.53
CA ASP A 332 -7.90 30.28 -21.96
C ASP A 332 -7.85 28.80 -22.38
N ARG A 333 -7.08 27.99 -21.65
CA ARG A 333 -6.80 26.58 -21.98
C ARG A 333 -7.92 25.63 -21.56
N HIS A 334 -8.49 25.84 -20.37
CA HIS A 334 -9.47 24.95 -19.76
C HIS A 334 -10.89 25.52 -19.74
N LYS A 335 -11.09 26.76 -20.21
CA LYS A 335 -12.38 27.48 -20.16
C LYS A 335 -12.95 27.57 -18.74
N LEU A 336 -12.06 27.58 -17.75
CA LEU A 336 -12.41 27.63 -16.33
C LEU A 336 -12.11 29.04 -15.80
N VAL A 337 -13.15 29.81 -15.49
CA VAL A 337 -13.01 31.10 -14.81
C VAL A 337 -12.94 30.86 -13.32
N LEU A 338 -11.83 31.24 -12.69
CA LEU A 338 -11.61 31.00 -11.27
C LEU A 338 -12.59 31.81 -10.42
N ARG A 339 -13.22 31.15 -9.43
CA ARG A 339 -14.10 31.83 -8.44
C ARG A 339 -13.30 32.56 -7.38
N TYR A 340 -12.14 32.03 -6.99
CA TYR A 340 -11.30 32.56 -5.93
C TYR A 340 -9.88 32.93 -6.43
N PRO A 341 -9.74 33.84 -7.42
CA PRO A 341 -8.45 34.18 -8.03
C PRO A 341 -7.50 34.94 -7.10
N HIS A 342 -7.98 35.40 -5.94
CA HIS A 342 -7.20 36.05 -4.87
C HIS A 342 -6.52 35.06 -3.92
N LEU A 343 -6.84 33.77 -4.00
CA LEU A 343 -6.18 32.72 -3.23
C LEU A 343 -4.86 32.25 -3.89
N PRO A 344 -3.91 31.71 -3.12
CA PRO A 344 -2.66 31.19 -3.69
C PRO A 344 -2.87 29.91 -4.50
N CYS A 345 -1.82 29.45 -5.18
CA CYS A 345 -1.80 28.18 -5.89
C CYS A 345 -0.99 27.13 -5.12
N LEU A 346 -1.28 25.85 -5.35
CA LEU A 346 -0.42 24.74 -4.96
C LEU A 346 0.70 24.61 -5.99
N GLN A 347 1.95 24.59 -5.56
CA GLN A 347 3.06 24.12 -6.38
C GLN A 347 3.19 22.61 -6.19
N VAL A 348 3.22 21.87 -7.29
CA VAL A 348 3.19 20.41 -7.26
C VAL A 348 4.27 19.76 -8.11
N GLY A 349 4.63 18.52 -7.78
CA GLY A 349 5.67 17.78 -8.47
C GLY A 349 7.08 18.21 -8.06
N GLN A 350 7.93 18.54 -9.02
CA GLN A 350 9.31 18.94 -8.76
C GLN A 350 9.37 20.41 -8.33
N GLU A 351 10.00 20.72 -7.19
CA GLU A 351 10.13 22.09 -6.67
C GLU A 351 10.86 23.03 -7.64
N GLN A 352 11.75 22.49 -8.47
CA GLN A 352 12.48 23.25 -9.51
C GLN A 352 11.60 23.59 -10.72
N LYS A 353 10.41 22.97 -10.84
CA LYS A 353 9.46 23.22 -11.93
C LYS A 353 8.33 24.15 -11.48
N HIS A 354 7.74 24.81 -12.47
CA HIS A 354 6.67 25.79 -12.30
C HIS A 354 5.29 25.19 -12.62
N THR A 355 4.94 24.09 -11.96
CA THR A 355 3.59 23.49 -12.07
C THR A 355 2.72 23.98 -10.93
N TYR A 356 1.74 24.83 -11.25
CA TYR A 356 0.85 25.46 -10.28
C TYR A 356 -0.60 25.06 -10.51
N LEU A 357 -1.30 24.70 -9.43
CA LEU A 357 -2.72 24.35 -9.45
C LEU A 357 -3.53 25.32 -8.56
N PRO A 358 -4.61 25.93 -9.07
CA PRO A 358 -5.58 26.64 -8.26
C PRO A 358 -6.20 25.71 -7.21
N LEU A 359 -6.50 26.26 -6.02
CA LEU A 359 -7.09 25.48 -4.91
C LEU A 359 -8.45 24.89 -5.30
N GLU A 360 -9.25 25.62 -6.07
CA GLU A 360 -10.59 25.18 -6.53
C GLU A 360 -10.56 24.10 -7.61
N ALA A 361 -9.41 23.88 -8.26
CA ALA A 361 -9.25 22.87 -9.31
C ALA A 361 -8.56 21.60 -8.79
N SER A 362 -8.50 21.43 -7.46
CA SER A 362 -7.77 20.37 -6.76
C SER A 362 -8.60 19.78 -5.62
N GLU A 363 -8.53 18.46 -5.46
CA GLU A 363 -9.16 17.69 -4.38
C GLU A 363 -8.09 16.93 -3.59
N LEU A 364 -8.18 16.95 -2.27
CA LEU A 364 -7.25 16.23 -1.39
C LEU A 364 -7.57 14.74 -1.41
N GLN A 365 -6.55 13.89 -1.49
CA GLN A 365 -6.73 12.45 -1.34
C GLN A 365 -6.63 12.03 0.12
N ALA A 366 -7.44 11.02 0.47
CA ALA A 366 -7.34 10.39 1.77
C ALA A 366 -5.94 9.77 1.95
N LEU A 367 -5.24 10.21 2.98
CA LEU A 367 -3.89 9.80 3.33
C LEU A 367 -3.77 9.71 4.84
N VAL A 368 -2.95 8.78 5.34
CA VAL A 368 -2.69 8.68 6.77
C VAL A 368 -2.04 9.97 7.27
N ALA A 369 -2.57 10.55 8.34
CA ALA A 369 -1.97 11.74 8.92
C ALA A 369 -0.65 11.38 9.63
N GLY A 370 0.44 12.06 9.26
CA GLY A 370 1.76 11.89 9.88
C GLY A 370 2.64 10.78 9.32
N TRP A 371 2.23 10.13 8.21
CA TRP A 371 3.03 9.10 7.54
C TRP A 371 3.32 9.51 6.10
N ASP A 372 4.59 9.44 5.67
CA ASP A 372 4.96 9.56 4.26
C ASP A 372 4.67 8.22 3.52
N ASP A 373 4.43 8.29 2.20
CA ASP A 373 4.06 7.15 1.32
C ASP A 373 4.96 5.90 1.42
N GLU A 374 6.17 6.02 1.98
CA GLU A 374 7.11 4.92 2.14
C GLU A 374 6.84 4.07 3.39
N GLY A 375 5.90 4.48 4.25
CA GLY A 375 5.60 3.76 5.48
C GLY A 375 6.73 3.81 6.50
N GLU A 376 7.62 4.80 6.40
CA GLU A 376 8.65 5.08 7.39
C GLU A 376 8.17 6.19 8.35
N ASP A 377 8.28 5.88 9.64
CA ASP A 377 7.86 6.70 10.77
C ASP A 377 8.88 7.83 10.97
N TRP A 378 8.58 9.02 10.45
CA TRP A 378 9.42 10.21 10.64
C TRP A 378 8.72 11.20 11.56
N VAL A 379 9.04 11.12 12.86
CA VAL A 379 8.64 12.15 13.83
C VAL A 379 9.59 13.34 13.68
N ARG A 380 9.05 14.52 13.32
CA ARG A 380 9.79 15.78 13.44
C ARG A 380 9.88 16.17 14.91
N SER A 381 11.09 16.18 15.46
CA SER A 381 11.34 16.72 16.81
C SER A 381 10.91 18.19 16.90
N PRO A 382 10.07 18.57 17.87
CA PRO A 382 9.73 19.98 18.08
C PRO A 382 10.97 20.70 18.61
N GLY A 383 11.68 21.42 17.73
CA GLY A 383 12.76 22.32 18.11
C GLY A 383 13.97 22.37 17.17
N THR A 384 14.24 21.32 16.39
CA THR A 384 15.52 21.22 15.64
C THR A 384 15.40 20.96 14.15
N GLY A 385 14.20 20.64 13.63
CA GLY A 385 13.97 20.48 12.19
C GLY A 385 14.69 19.29 11.53
N HIS A 386 15.45 18.49 12.28
CA HIS A 386 16.09 17.27 11.80
C HIS A 386 15.11 16.08 11.81
N LEU A 387 15.21 15.27 10.76
CA LEU A 387 14.53 13.98 10.62
C LEU A 387 15.30 12.94 11.43
N VAL A 388 14.65 12.27 12.38
CA VAL A 388 15.24 11.20 13.19
C VAL A 388 14.37 9.95 12.97
N PRO A 389 14.96 8.75 12.74
CA PRO A 389 14.18 7.52 12.63
C PRO A 389 13.41 7.30 13.94
N GLY A 390 12.08 7.23 13.85
CA GLY A 390 11.19 7.05 14.99
C GLY A 390 11.41 5.69 15.65
N ASN A 391 12.20 5.65 16.72
CA ASN A 391 12.01 4.63 17.74
C ASN A 391 10.68 4.92 18.43
N THR A 392 9.80 3.93 18.42
CA THR A 392 8.50 3.83 19.09
C THR A 392 8.30 4.77 20.31
N LEU A 393 7.21 5.56 20.28
CA LEU A 393 6.51 6.28 21.38
C LEU A 393 7.03 7.69 21.77
N PRO A 394 6.13 8.71 21.96
CA PRO A 394 5.11 8.69 23.04
C PRO A 394 3.73 9.35 22.73
N LEU A 395 3.30 9.51 21.47
CA LEU A 395 1.97 10.11 21.19
C LEU A 395 0.79 9.12 21.22
N ILE A 396 1.07 7.81 21.16
CA ILE A 396 0.03 6.76 21.24
C ILE A 396 -0.46 6.56 22.70
N HIS A 397 0.28 7.05 23.70
CA HIS A 397 -0.13 6.93 25.10
C HIS A 397 -1.14 8.00 25.57
N PHE A 398 -1.37 9.06 24.78
CA PHE A 398 -2.25 10.17 25.20
C PHE A 398 -3.66 10.13 24.58
N LEU A 399 -3.88 9.34 23.53
CA LEU A 399 -5.18 9.19 22.85
C LEU A 399 -5.87 7.84 23.08
N PHE A 400 -5.19 6.86 23.68
CA PHE A 400 -5.79 5.58 24.09
C PHE A 400 -5.91 5.49 25.61
N SER A 401 -6.73 6.38 26.18
CA SER A 401 -7.46 6.12 27.43
C SER A 401 -8.95 6.27 27.14
N VAL A 402 -9.46 5.46 26.21
CA VAL A 402 -10.90 5.31 25.98
C VAL A 402 -11.24 3.83 26.13
N ARG A 403 -11.62 3.48 27.36
CA ARG A 403 -12.48 2.37 27.78
C ARG A 403 -12.50 1.12 26.87
N ALA A 404 -11.57 0.21 27.13
CA ALA A 404 -11.89 -1.22 27.11
C ALA A 404 -12.85 -1.51 28.29
N ASN A 405 -14.12 -1.15 28.13
CA ASN A 405 -15.19 -1.52 29.06
C ASN A 405 -16.51 -1.55 28.29
N ARG A 406 -16.77 -2.68 27.63
CA ARG A 406 -18.08 -3.32 27.42
C ARG A 406 -17.94 -4.47 26.41
N TRP A 407 -17.32 -5.55 26.87
CA TRP A 407 -17.81 -6.89 26.54
C TRP A 407 -18.34 -7.45 27.85
N THR A 408 -19.54 -6.99 28.21
CA THR A 408 -20.30 -7.60 29.30
C THR A 408 -20.62 -9.02 28.91
N ALA A 409 -20.21 -9.94 29.76
CA ALA A 409 -20.69 -11.31 29.81
C ALA A 409 -22.20 -11.38 29.56
N ARG A 410 -22.59 -12.30 28.69
CA ARG A 410 -23.81 -13.10 28.83
C ARG A 410 -23.43 -14.55 28.60
#